data_AF-A0A972Q741-F1
#
_entry.id   AF-A0A972Q741-F1
#
_cell.length_a   1.000
_cell.length_b   1.000
_cell.length_c   1.000
_cell.angle_alpha   90.00
_cell.angle_beta   90.00
_cell.angle_gamma   90.00
#
_symmetry.space_group_name_H-M   'P 1'
#
loop_
_entity.id
_entity.type
_entity.pdbx_description
1 polymer ?
#
loop_
_entity_poly.entity_id
_entity_poly.type
_entity_poly.pdbx_seq_one_letter_code
_entity_poly.pdbx_strand_id
1 'polypeptide(L)'
;MFIQRWRTEMLGVPRNQYDRRIETEMGDQAKEMDSEERTEPQPILAASPQHLQFGDFNTEKILEALPSTVLTITNQGGDLLAGRISPQVSWIRVEPPNFSCQAGEASEHIVTLTPETPHTWQDRLYSYDYLLLINSNGGSFFIGASYTARGRSIKSAKKKPNTKWLAISILAVFLLAAFAAILILALPREKKQPPAPEILFTHGAETVIAELTRTAVIQPMPRLTDQVIVHKFAEKELQQTAETPPAATFTPWPRAQYPNPEQFIKDYYQEINNRNYEKAWSMLTEKFQQSCCSVAGNDPYQVYKKWWGTIREVEVITAYLQAWDTNPAEVYTTLRYHTQKGEASEVFNIYRLVTDPTKSDLKIDEVR
;
A
#
# COMPACT_ATOMS: atom_id res chain seq x y z
N MET A 1 34.64 -83.09 23.04
CA MET A 1 35.13 -82.85 24.41
C MET A 1 36.28 -81.87 24.31
N PHE A 2 36.06 -80.59 24.60
CA PHE A 2 36.15 -80.01 25.94
C PHE A 2 37.61 -79.83 26.42
N ILE A 3 37.94 -78.55 26.62
CA ILE A 3 38.87 -77.97 27.64
C ILE A 3 40.37 -77.93 27.31
N GLN A 4 40.75 -76.76 26.78
CA GLN A 4 41.69 -75.78 27.37
C GLN A 4 43.02 -76.30 27.95
N ARG A 5 44.11 -75.95 27.27
CA ARG A 5 45.46 -75.89 27.84
C ARG A 5 46.17 -74.61 27.37
N TRP A 6 46.18 -73.63 28.27
CA TRP A 6 47.26 -72.68 28.59
C TRP A 6 48.23 -72.21 27.48
N ARG A 7 48.07 -70.93 27.11
CA ARG A 7 49.04 -69.81 27.21
C ARG A 7 50.54 -70.18 27.19
N THR A 8 51.25 -69.74 26.13
CA THR A 8 52.52 -68.95 26.03
C THR A 8 52.93 -69.13 24.56
N GLU A 9 52.97 -68.15 23.65
CA GLU A 9 53.95 -67.09 23.48
C GLU A 9 53.45 -66.31 22.24
N MET A 10 53.33 -64.98 22.35
CA MET A 10 53.53 -64.00 21.26
C MET A 10 53.27 -62.62 21.88
N LEU A 11 54.20 -62.22 22.76
CA LEU A 11 54.41 -60.81 23.04
C LEU A 11 55.25 -60.25 21.90
N GLY A 12 54.72 -59.21 21.24
CA GLY A 12 55.48 -58.54 20.20
C GLY A 12 54.81 -57.31 19.59
N VAL A 13 53.95 -56.58 20.30
CA VAL A 13 53.50 -55.25 19.86
C VAL A 13 53.41 -54.29 21.06
N PRO A 14 54.10 -53.14 21.04
CA PRO A 14 54.18 -52.22 22.17
C PRO A 14 52.86 -51.46 22.41
N ARG A 15 52.54 -51.28 23.70
CA ARG A 15 51.31 -50.69 24.26
C ARG A 15 51.13 -49.17 24.05
N ASN A 16 51.95 -48.53 23.21
CA ASN A 16 52.05 -47.06 23.17
C ASN A 16 51.39 -46.41 21.94
N GLN A 17 50.63 -47.17 21.14
CA GLN A 17 49.97 -46.65 19.93
C GLN A 17 48.44 -46.59 20.05
N TYR A 18 47.85 -47.21 21.08
CA TYR A 18 46.40 -47.14 21.32
C TYR A 18 45.98 -45.94 22.20
N ASP A 19 46.80 -45.52 23.17
CA ASP A 19 46.46 -44.36 24.02
C ASP A 19 46.54 -43.02 23.26
N ARG A 20 47.47 -42.90 22.31
CA ARG A 20 47.62 -41.65 21.54
C ARG A 20 46.49 -41.41 20.54
N ARG A 21 45.79 -42.47 20.11
CA ARG A 21 44.67 -42.38 19.16
C ARG A 21 43.38 -41.96 19.85
N ILE A 22 43.15 -42.44 21.07
CA ILE A 22 42.01 -42.07 21.90
C ILE A 22 42.17 -40.63 22.43
N GLU A 23 43.38 -40.19 22.80
CA GLU A 23 43.63 -38.78 23.20
C GLU A 23 43.50 -37.79 22.03
N THR A 24 43.85 -38.20 20.81
CA THR A 24 43.70 -37.34 19.61
C THR A 24 42.23 -37.27 19.16
N GLU A 25 41.49 -38.39 19.19
CA GLU A 25 40.05 -38.40 18.85
C GLU A 25 39.19 -37.71 19.91
N MET A 26 39.53 -37.80 21.21
CA MET A 26 38.85 -37.03 22.26
C MET A 26 39.29 -35.57 22.31
N GLY A 27 40.52 -35.23 21.89
CA GLY A 27 40.99 -33.86 21.77
C GLY A 27 40.38 -33.10 20.59
N ASP A 28 40.09 -33.81 19.49
CA ASP A 28 39.38 -33.25 18.34
C ASP A 28 37.87 -33.16 18.59
N GLN A 29 37.25 -34.14 19.28
CA GLN A 29 35.84 -34.02 19.70
C GLN A 29 35.61 -32.99 20.82
N ALA A 30 36.61 -32.72 21.67
CA ALA A 30 36.53 -31.62 22.65
C ALA A 30 36.74 -30.24 22.00
N LYS A 31 37.31 -30.16 20.79
CA LYS A 31 37.37 -28.93 19.98
C LYS A 31 36.11 -28.69 19.14
N GLU A 32 35.30 -29.71 18.93
CA GLU A 32 34.05 -29.65 18.16
C GLU A 32 32.81 -29.51 19.06
N MET A 33 32.96 -29.61 20.39
CA MET A 33 31.90 -29.37 21.39
C MET A 33 31.96 -27.99 22.07
N ASP A 34 32.90 -27.13 21.68
CA ASP A 34 32.97 -25.72 22.13
C ASP A 34 32.69 -24.72 20.99
N SER A 35 32.18 -25.22 19.85
CA SER A 35 31.38 -24.39 18.96
C SER A 35 29.99 -24.25 19.58
N GLU A 36 29.90 -23.53 20.70
CA GLU A 36 28.72 -22.72 20.98
C GLU A 36 28.38 -22.06 19.65
N GLU A 37 27.20 -22.35 19.14
CA GLU A 37 26.58 -21.63 18.04
C GLU A 37 26.55 -20.16 18.44
N ARG A 38 27.65 -19.45 18.17
CA ARG A 38 27.77 -18.00 18.33
C ARG A 38 26.76 -17.45 17.36
N THR A 39 25.55 -17.25 17.86
CA THR A 39 24.51 -16.50 17.19
C THR A 39 25.13 -15.15 16.95
N GLU A 40 25.52 -14.89 15.69
CA GLU A 40 26.11 -13.60 15.35
C GLU A 40 25.15 -12.50 15.83
N PRO A 41 25.66 -11.46 16.50
CA PRO A 41 24.81 -10.45 17.07
C PRO A 41 23.98 -9.80 15.96
N GLN A 42 22.67 -10.03 15.90
CA GLN A 42 21.83 -9.44 14.86
C GLN A 42 21.37 -8.04 15.28
N PRO A 43 21.18 -7.10 14.34
CA PRO A 43 20.56 -5.81 14.63
C PRO A 43 19.09 -6.01 14.98
N ILE A 44 18.59 -5.31 16.00
CA ILE A 44 17.18 -5.37 16.42
C ILE A 44 16.63 -3.96 16.42
N LEU A 45 15.67 -3.70 15.54
CA LEU A 45 14.99 -2.42 15.43
C LEU A 45 13.98 -2.22 16.57
N ALA A 46 14.11 -1.12 17.30
CA ALA A 46 13.06 -0.60 18.17
C ALA A 46 12.75 0.86 17.83
N ALA A 47 11.48 1.24 17.90
CA ALA A 47 11.01 2.59 17.59
C ALA A 47 10.07 3.09 18.69
N SER A 48 10.26 4.34 19.11
CA SER A 48 9.44 4.98 20.14
C SER A 48 9.18 6.45 19.80
N PRO A 49 7.93 6.95 19.91
CA PRO A 49 6.72 6.19 20.24
C PRO A 49 6.21 5.37 19.04
N GLN A 50 5.45 4.30 19.29
CA GLN A 50 4.79 3.52 18.22
C GLN A 50 3.57 4.24 17.59
N HIS A 51 3.09 5.31 18.25
CA HIS A 51 2.03 6.16 17.74
C HIS A 51 2.35 7.63 18.06
N LEU A 52 2.50 8.44 17.02
CA LEU A 52 2.89 9.84 17.10
C LEU A 52 1.69 10.73 17.43
N GLN A 53 1.88 11.69 18.34
CA GLN A 53 0.85 12.67 18.69
C GLN A 53 1.35 14.06 18.30
N PHE A 54 0.71 14.68 17.30
CA PHE A 54 1.07 16.02 16.83
C PHE A 54 0.29 17.14 17.51
N GLY A 55 -0.77 16.82 18.24
CA GLY A 55 -1.63 17.82 18.88
C GLY A 55 -2.53 18.57 17.90
N ASP A 56 -2.68 19.88 18.09
CA ASP A 56 -3.57 20.72 17.29
C ASP A 56 -2.89 21.22 16.00
N PHE A 57 -3.50 20.92 14.85
CA PHE A 57 -3.16 21.52 13.55
C PHE A 57 -4.10 22.69 13.26
N ASN A 58 -3.57 23.92 13.31
CA ASN A 58 -4.33 25.14 13.05
C ASN A 58 -3.85 25.80 11.76
N THR A 59 -4.73 25.85 10.76
CA THR A 59 -4.44 26.44 9.44
C THR A 59 -4.12 27.93 9.48
N GLU A 60 -4.56 28.66 10.51
CA GLU A 60 -4.29 30.09 10.67
C GLU A 60 -2.87 30.36 11.22
N LYS A 61 -2.23 29.34 11.80
CA LYS A 61 -0.90 29.43 12.42
C LYS A 61 0.21 28.73 11.62
N ILE A 62 -0.09 28.27 10.40
CA ILE A 62 0.89 27.57 9.53
C ILE A 62 2.17 28.40 9.31
N LEU A 63 2.07 29.73 9.30
CA LEU A 63 3.19 30.64 9.09
C LEU A 63 4.11 30.79 10.32
N GLU A 64 3.66 30.39 11.51
CA GLU A 64 4.44 30.50 12.76
C GLU A 64 5.28 29.24 13.00
N ALA A 65 4.63 28.08 13.05
CA ALA A 65 5.27 26.78 13.21
C ALA A 65 4.30 25.66 12.83
N LEU A 66 4.79 24.68 12.07
CA LEU A 66 4.05 23.46 11.80
C LEU A 66 4.20 22.48 12.98
N PRO A 67 3.14 21.74 13.36
CA PRO A 67 3.25 20.75 14.42
C PRO A 67 4.29 19.68 14.09
N SER A 68 5.16 19.39 15.06
CA SER A 68 6.22 18.41 14.95
C SER A 68 6.33 17.55 16.20
N THR A 69 6.83 16.33 16.05
CA THR A 69 7.14 15.42 17.15
C THR A 69 8.42 14.65 16.86
N VAL A 70 9.00 14.03 17.89
CA VAL A 70 10.26 13.28 17.78
C VAL A 70 9.94 11.78 17.76
N LEU A 71 10.52 11.09 16.79
CA LEU A 71 10.59 9.64 16.70
C LEU A 71 12.02 9.20 16.98
N THR A 72 12.19 8.31 17.96
CA THR A 72 13.49 7.74 18.32
C THR A 72 13.57 6.31 17.80
N ILE A 73 14.64 6.02 17.06
CA ILE A 73 14.99 4.67 16.60
C ILE A 73 16.17 4.18 17.42
N THR A 74 16.09 2.97 17.95
CA THR A 74 17.12 2.38 18.81
C THR A 74 17.52 1.01 18.31
N ASN A 75 18.82 0.75 18.30
CA ASN A 75 19.35 -0.57 18.05
C ASN A 75 19.44 -1.35 19.37
N GLN A 76 18.54 -2.30 19.55
CA GLN A 76 18.55 -3.20 20.72
C GLN A 76 19.35 -4.48 20.46
N GLY A 77 19.86 -4.64 19.23
CA GLY A 77 20.68 -5.76 18.82
C GLY A 77 22.16 -5.52 19.05
N GLY A 78 22.99 -6.41 18.50
CA GLY A 78 24.45 -6.35 18.72
C GLY A 78 25.30 -5.95 17.50
N ASP A 79 24.73 -5.88 16.30
CA ASP A 79 25.42 -5.39 15.08
C ASP A 79 24.76 -4.10 14.56
N LEU A 80 25.41 -3.41 13.63
CA LEU A 80 24.99 -2.12 13.09
C LEU A 80 23.56 -2.17 12.56
N LEU A 81 22.68 -1.34 13.11
CA LEU A 81 21.34 -1.13 12.59
C LEU A 81 21.38 0.05 11.62
N ALA A 82 20.96 -0.17 10.38
CA ALA A 82 20.87 0.88 9.36
C ALA A 82 19.55 0.77 8.59
N GLY A 83 18.94 1.91 8.32
CA GLY A 83 17.63 1.94 7.70
C GLY A 83 17.14 3.34 7.32
N ARG A 84 15.87 3.39 6.93
CA ARG A 84 15.18 4.59 6.50
C ARG A 84 13.74 4.64 7.01
N ILE A 85 13.28 5.84 7.31
CA ILE A 85 11.90 6.18 7.66
C ILE A 85 11.24 6.80 6.43
N SER A 86 10.13 6.21 6.00
CA SER A 86 9.41 6.55 4.78
C SER A 86 7.97 6.94 5.12
N PRO A 87 7.60 8.22 4.95
CA PRO A 87 6.20 8.65 5.05
C PRO A 87 5.31 7.91 4.04
N GLN A 88 4.16 7.41 4.49
CA GLN A 88 3.16 6.77 3.64
C GLN A 88 2.15 7.79 3.06
N VAL A 89 2.25 9.04 3.50
CA VAL A 89 1.40 10.15 3.10
C VAL A 89 2.26 11.34 2.67
N SER A 90 1.78 12.11 1.70
CA SER A 90 2.50 13.27 1.15
C SER A 90 2.61 14.44 2.12
N TRP A 91 1.73 14.50 3.12
CA TRP A 91 1.62 15.63 4.03
C TRP A 91 2.46 15.50 5.31
N ILE A 92 3.41 14.55 5.33
CA ILE A 92 4.36 14.34 6.43
C ILE A 92 5.80 14.49 5.92
N ARG A 93 6.62 15.16 6.73
CA ARG A 93 8.08 15.27 6.53
C ARG A 93 8.81 14.60 7.69
N VAL A 94 9.91 13.90 7.40
CA VAL A 94 10.79 13.30 8.41
C VAL A 94 12.23 13.76 8.13
N GLU A 95 12.91 14.27 9.16
CA GLU A 95 14.29 14.75 9.05
C GLU A 95 15.14 14.32 10.27
N PRO A 96 16.32 13.69 10.06
CA PRO A 96 16.75 13.05 8.81
C PRO A 96 15.89 11.81 8.50
N PRO A 97 15.72 11.37 7.24
CA PRO A 97 14.96 10.16 6.94
C PRO A 97 15.78 8.88 7.09
N ASN A 98 17.11 8.94 7.03
CA ASN A 98 17.99 7.76 7.15
C ASN A 98 18.64 7.73 8.53
N PHE A 99 18.95 6.53 9.03
CA PHE A 99 19.66 6.33 10.29
C PHE A 99 20.69 5.20 10.19
N SER A 100 21.66 5.27 11.10
CA SER A 100 22.65 4.23 11.35
C SER A 100 23.06 4.31 12.82
N CYS A 101 22.88 3.23 13.56
CA CYS A 101 23.07 3.17 15.02
C CYS A 101 23.89 1.93 15.39
N GLN A 102 24.96 2.10 16.15
CA GLN A 102 25.68 0.97 16.75
C GLN A 102 24.80 0.26 17.79
N ALA A 103 25.26 -0.89 18.28
CA ALA A 103 24.57 -1.64 19.35
C ALA A 103 24.30 -0.75 20.58
N GLY A 104 23.04 -0.66 20.99
CA GLY A 104 22.59 0.17 22.11
C GLY A 104 22.44 1.66 21.81
N GLU A 105 22.82 2.13 20.61
CA GLU A 105 22.66 3.53 20.22
C GLU A 105 21.26 3.84 19.69
N ALA A 106 20.92 5.13 19.72
CA ALA A 106 19.66 5.64 19.20
C ALA A 106 19.86 6.86 18.28
N SER A 107 18.97 7.01 17.31
CA SER A 107 18.86 8.17 16.44
C SER A 107 17.51 8.86 16.62
N GLU A 108 17.51 10.18 16.62
CA GLU A 108 16.31 11.00 16.71
C GLU A 108 15.92 11.56 15.35
N HIS A 109 14.61 11.57 15.09
CA HIS A 109 14.03 11.98 13.82
C HIS A 109 12.85 12.91 14.08
N ILE A 110 12.90 14.10 13.50
CA ILE A 110 11.83 15.07 13.61
C ILE A 110 10.79 14.76 12.54
N VAL A 111 9.57 14.44 12.98
CA VAL A 111 8.42 14.24 12.10
C VAL A 111 7.57 15.50 12.15
N THR A 112 7.25 16.09 11.00
CA THR A 112 6.55 17.39 10.90
C THR A 112 5.35 17.27 9.96
N LEU A 113 4.22 17.83 10.37
CA LEU A 113 3.06 18.04 9.50
C LEU A 113 3.37 19.10 8.45
N THR A 114 2.81 18.99 7.25
CA THR A 114 2.97 20.00 6.18
C THR A 114 1.70 20.86 6.05
N PRO A 115 1.75 22.00 5.33
CA PRO A 115 0.56 22.81 5.05
C PRO A 115 -0.57 22.03 4.33
N GLU A 116 -0.22 20.99 3.59
CA GLU A 116 -1.15 20.12 2.84
C GLU A 116 -1.86 19.09 3.74
N THR A 117 -1.60 19.10 5.05
CA THR A 117 -2.24 18.20 6.03
C THR A 117 -3.76 18.29 5.94
N PRO A 118 -4.47 17.15 5.84
CA PRO A 118 -5.93 17.11 5.77
C PRO A 118 -6.57 17.90 6.92
N HIS A 119 -7.50 18.78 6.58
CA HIS A 119 -8.18 19.60 7.57
C HIS A 119 -9.62 19.88 7.16
N THR A 120 -10.44 20.16 8.16
CA THR A 120 -11.85 20.55 7.99
C THR A 120 -12.13 21.90 8.64
N TRP A 121 -13.25 22.51 8.27
CA TRP A 121 -13.71 23.76 8.89
C TRP A 121 -14.28 23.56 10.31
N GLN A 122 -14.48 22.31 10.72
CA GLN A 122 -14.87 21.92 12.07
C GLN A 122 -13.70 21.21 12.74
N ASP A 123 -13.70 21.25 14.07
CA ASP A 123 -12.73 20.52 14.88
C ASP A 123 -12.92 19.01 14.67
N ARG A 124 -11.87 18.33 14.22
CA ARG A 124 -11.91 16.90 13.93
C ARG A 124 -10.60 16.22 14.30
N LEU A 125 -10.70 15.09 14.98
CA LEU A 125 -9.58 14.18 15.23
C LEU A 125 -9.32 13.32 13.99
N TYR A 126 -8.07 13.28 13.57
CA TYR A 126 -7.57 12.37 12.55
C TYR A 126 -6.64 11.36 13.20
N SER A 127 -6.77 10.09 12.82
CA SER A 127 -5.92 8.99 13.27
C SER A 127 -5.56 8.11 12.07
N TYR A 128 -4.29 7.72 12.00
CA TYR A 128 -3.73 6.88 10.95
C TYR A 128 -2.92 5.77 11.61
N ASP A 129 -3.15 4.53 11.22
CA ASP A 129 -2.40 3.39 11.79
C ASP A 129 -1.06 3.15 11.07
N TYR A 130 -0.95 3.61 9.83
CA TYR A 130 0.21 3.39 8.95
C TYR A 130 0.73 4.71 8.39
N LEU A 131 1.22 5.60 9.25
CA LEU A 131 1.72 6.91 8.83
C LEU A 131 3.16 6.83 8.28
N LEU A 132 4.03 6.11 8.97
CA LEU A 132 5.43 5.92 8.57
C LEU A 132 5.75 4.43 8.46
N LEU A 133 6.54 4.05 7.46
CA LEU A 133 7.20 2.76 7.38
C LEU A 133 8.68 2.95 7.73
N ILE A 134 9.17 2.22 8.72
CA ILE A 134 10.58 2.12 9.04
C ILE A 134 11.08 0.82 8.43
N ASN A 135 12.07 0.89 7.54
CA ASN A 135 12.69 -0.28 6.91
C ASN A 135 14.19 -0.29 7.23
N SER A 136 14.70 -1.40 7.76
CA SER A 136 16.08 -1.56 8.19
C SER A 136 16.57 -3.00 8.03
N ASN A 137 17.87 -3.21 8.13
CA ASN A 137 18.47 -4.54 8.23
C ASN A 137 18.08 -5.31 9.51
N GLY A 138 17.50 -4.65 10.51
CA GLY A 138 16.96 -5.26 11.73
C GLY A 138 15.43 -5.49 11.69
N GLY A 139 14.81 -5.36 10.51
CA GLY A 139 13.37 -5.55 10.31
C GLY A 139 12.63 -4.30 9.83
N SER A 140 11.32 -4.44 9.67
CA SER A 140 10.42 -3.35 9.23
C SER A 140 9.24 -3.18 10.18
N PHE A 141 8.82 -1.93 10.40
CA PHE A 141 7.75 -1.60 11.34
C PHE A 141 6.96 -0.36 10.90
N PHE A 142 5.66 -0.32 11.21
CA PHE A 142 4.79 0.82 10.93
C PHE A 142 4.55 1.67 12.17
N ILE A 143 4.56 2.99 12.00
CA ILE A 143 4.22 3.96 13.06
C ILE A 143 2.91 4.64 12.70
N GLY A 144 1.96 4.62 13.63
CA GLY A 144 0.71 5.35 13.53
C GLY A 144 0.85 6.81 13.98
N ALA A 145 -0.19 7.61 13.76
CA ALA A 145 -0.24 8.97 14.28
C ALA A 145 -1.65 9.54 14.43
N SER A 146 -1.77 10.57 15.25
CA SER A 146 -2.98 11.36 15.40
C SER A 146 -2.72 12.86 15.55
N TYR A 147 -3.68 13.65 15.09
CA TYR A 147 -3.72 15.11 15.25
C TYR A 147 -5.17 15.62 15.23
N THR A 148 -5.41 16.78 15.83
CA THR A 148 -6.70 17.45 15.81
C THR A 148 -6.64 18.63 14.85
N ALA A 149 -7.37 18.57 13.74
CA ALA A 149 -7.54 19.72 12.86
C ALA A 149 -8.48 20.71 13.54
N ARG A 150 -8.04 21.95 13.78
CA ARG A 150 -8.87 23.03 14.34
C ARG A 150 -9.47 23.87 13.23
N GLY A 151 -10.80 23.94 13.23
CA GLY A 151 -11.57 24.68 12.25
C GLY A 151 -11.56 26.18 12.51
N ARG A 152 -11.79 26.98 11.47
CA ARG A 152 -12.00 28.43 11.63
C ARG A 152 -13.26 28.64 12.47
N SER A 153 -13.08 29.19 13.68
CA SER A 153 -14.22 29.68 14.47
C SER A 153 -14.85 30.83 13.69
N ILE A 154 -15.94 30.56 12.97
CA ILE A 154 -16.81 31.62 12.46
C ILE A 154 -17.44 32.23 13.70
N LYS A 155 -16.77 33.22 14.30
CA LYS A 155 -17.43 34.17 15.19
C LYS A 155 -18.48 34.85 14.32
N SER A 156 -19.70 34.30 14.34
CA SER A 156 -20.85 34.96 13.75
C SER A 156 -20.91 36.33 14.40
N ALA A 157 -20.53 37.36 13.65
CA ALA A 157 -20.84 38.72 14.03
C ALA A 157 -22.36 38.77 14.06
N LYS A 158 -22.96 38.59 15.24
CA LYS A 158 -24.37 38.89 15.49
C LYS A 158 -24.53 40.39 15.23
N LYS A 159 -24.70 40.76 13.96
CA LYS A 159 -25.24 42.07 13.58
C LYS A 159 -26.65 42.05 14.16
N LYS A 160 -26.85 42.75 15.28
CA LYS A 160 -28.18 42.94 15.86
C LYS A 160 -29.09 43.45 14.74
N PRO A 161 -30.17 42.75 14.37
CA PRO A 161 -31.10 43.27 13.38
C PRO A 161 -31.65 44.58 13.93
N ASN A 162 -31.61 45.63 13.11
CA ASN A 162 -32.07 46.95 13.49
C ASN A 162 -33.61 46.89 13.60
N THR A 163 -34.11 46.62 14.81
CA THR A 163 -35.51 46.31 15.16
C THR A 163 -36.51 47.38 14.70
N LYS A 164 -36.04 48.58 14.36
CA LYS A 164 -36.87 49.67 13.82
C LYS A 164 -37.46 49.36 12.44
N TRP A 165 -36.76 48.61 11.59
CA TRP A 165 -37.25 48.30 10.24
C TRP A 165 -38.31 47.19 10.24
N LEU A 166 -38.26 46.27 11.19
CA LEU A 166 -39.21 45.14 11.28
C LEU A 166 -40.60 45.60 11.72
N ALA A 167 -40.70 46.61 12.61
CA ALA A 167 -41.96 47.20 13.02
C ALA A 167 -42.67 47.97 11.89
N ILE A 168 -41.90 48.66 11.02
CA ILE A 168 -42.44 49.41 9.89
C ILE A 168 -43.00 48.45 8.83
N SER A 169 -42.30 47.33 8.56
CA SER A 169 -42.77 46.30 7.63
C SER A 169 -44.08 45.65 8.09
N ILE A 170 -44.20 45.35 9.40
CA ILE A 170 -45.42 44.75 9.95
C ILE A 170 -46.60 45.72 9.85
N LEU A 171 -46.40 47.01 10.13
CA LEU A 171 -47.46 48.02 10.02
C LEU A 171 -47.92 48.22 8.57
N ALA A 172 -47.00 48.21 7.61
CA ALA A 172 -47.31 48.33 6.19
C ALA A 172 -48.12 47.13 5.65
N VAL A 173 -47.78 45.91 6.09
CA VAL A 173 -48.51 44.69 5.72
C VAL A 173 -49.92 44.70 6.32
N PHE A 174 -50.08 45.15 7.57
CA PHE A 174 -51.41 45.28 8.19
C PHE A 174 -52.29 46.31 7.48
N LEU A 175 -51.72 47.45 7.06
CA LEU A 175 -52.46 48.46 6.29
C LEU A 175 -52.88 47.95 4.90
N LEU A 176 -52.02 47.21 4.21
CA LEU A 176 -52.33 46.58 2.93
C LEU A 176 -53.43 45.50 3.05
N ALA A 177 -53.38 44.69 4.11
CA ALA A 177 -54.40 43.66 4.36
C ALA A 177 -55.77 44.28 4.71
N ALA A 178 -55.79 45.35 5.51
CA ALA A 178 -57.02 46.07 5.84
C ALA A 178 -57.64 46.72 4.58
N PHE A 179 -56.81 47.30 3.70
CA PHE A 179 -57.27 47.87 2.44
C PHE A 179 -57.84 46.80 1.49
N ALA A 180 -57.18 45.64 1.38
CA ALA A 180 -57.67 44.52 0.57
C ALA A 180 -58.99 43.94 1.10
N ALA A 181 -59.17 43.86 2.42
CA ALA A 181 -60.41 43.38 3.02
C ALA A 181 -61.61 44.30 2.74
N ILE A 182 -61.39 45.63 2.74
CA ILE A 182 -62.42 46.61 2.38
C ILE A 182 -62.78 46.51 0.90
N LEU A 183 -61.79 46.26 0.02
CA LEU A 183 -62.03 46.10 -1.42
C LEU A 183 -62.82 44.82 -1.75
N ILE A 184 -62.60 43.73 -1.01
CA ILE A 184 -63.27 42.43 -1.22
C ILE A 184 -64.73 42.46 -0.75
N LEU A 185 -65.09 43.30 0.22
CA LEU A 185 -66.48 43.47 0.68
C LEU A 185 -67.33 44.36 -0.24
N ALA A 186 -66.71 45.16 -1.11
CA ALA A 186 -67.39 46.11 -2.00
C ALA A 186 -67.74 45.55 -3.40
N LEU A 187 -67.35 44.30 -3.71
CA LEU A 187 -67.60 43.69 -5.02
C LEU A 187 -68.83 42.76 -5.01
N PRO A 188 -69.81 42.91 -5.92
CA PRO A 188 -70.92 41.98 -6.05
C PRO A 188 -70.43 40.60 -6.50
N ARG A 189 -70.73 39.55 -5.72
CA ARG A 189 -70.32 38.18 -6.02
C ARG A 189 -71.23 37.57 -7.10
N GLU A 190 -70.77 37.54 -8.35
CA GLU A 190 -71.29 36.58 -9.33
C GLU A 190 -70.80 35.16 -8.99
N LYS A 191 -71.73 34.21 -8.89
CA LYS A 191 -71.42 32.78 -8.77
C LYS A 191 -71.00 32.25 -10.15
N LYS A 192 -69.71 31.98 -10.35
CA LYS A 192 -69.24 31.14 -11.46
C LYS A 192 -68.51 29.92 -10.93
N GLN A 193 -69.02 28.78 -11.36
CA GLN A 193 -68.55 27.43 -11.06
C GLN A 193 -67.41 27.06 -12.02
N PRO A 194 -66.24 26.60 -11.55
CA PRO A 194 -65.18 26.17 -12.45
C PRO A 194 -65.46 24.75 -13.00
N PRO A 195 -65.09 24.47 -14.27
CA PRO A 195 -65.32 23.18 -14.93
C PRO A 195 -64.33 22.09 -14.48
N ALA A 196 -64.73 20.84 -14.75
CA ALA A 196 -64.07 19.60 -14.37
C ALA A 196 -62.68 19.39 -15.01
N PRO A 197 -61.77 18.64 -14.35
CA PRO A 197 -60.46 18.31 -14.90
C PRO A 197 -60.57 17.21 -15.97
N GLU A 198 -60.04 17.52 -17.15
CA GLU A 198 -59.81 16.56 -18.23
C GLU A 198 -58.55 15.74 -17.89
N ILE A 199 -58.76 14.44 -17.63
CA ILE A 199 -57.73 13.49 -17.26
C ILE A 199 -57.28 12.80 -18.54
N LEU A 200 -56.06 13.07 -19.01
CA LEU A 200 -55.42 12.31 -20.08
C LEU A 200 -54.31 11.45 -19.48
N PHE A 201 -54.60 10.16 -19.31
CA PHE A 201 -53.62 9.13 -19.00
C PHE A 201 -52.81 8.81 -20.26
N THR A 202 -51.51 9.07 -20.23
CA THR A 202 -50.57 8.40 -21.14
C THR A 202 -49.56 7.63 -20.31
N HIS A 203 -49.74 6.32 -20.32
CA HIS A 203 -48.81 5.31 -19.84
C HIS A 203 -47.48 5.42 -20.60
N GLY A 204 -46.39 5.62 -19.87
CA GLY A 204 -45.03 5.58 -20.39
C GLY A 204 -43.95 5.52 -19.30
N ALA A 205 -44.35 5.20 -18.07
CA ALA A 205 -43.46 4.97 -16.96
C ALA A 205 -43.70 3.56 -16.42
N GLU A 206 -43.34 2.55 -17.20
CA GLU A 206 -43.26 1.14 -16.77
C GLU A 206 -42.54 0.34 -17.85
N THR A 207 -41.21 0.48 -17.94
CA THR A 207 -40.39 -0.43 -18.77
C THR A 207 -38.90 -0.50 -18.42
N VAL A 208 -38.47 -0.17 -17.19
CA VAL A 208 -37.03 -0.34 -16.81
C VAL A 208 -36.80 -0.90 -15.39
N ILE A 209 -37.84 -1.23 -14.63
CA ILE A 209 -37.68 -1.93 -13.34
C ILE A 209 -38.31 -3.32 -13.43
N ALA A 210 -37.72 -4.16 -14.29
CA ALA A 210 -37.99 -5.60 -14.32
C ALA A 210 -36.76 -6.42 -14.77
N GLU A 211 -35.54 -5.87 -14.69
CA GLU A 211 -34.32 -6.60 -15.08
C GLU A 211 -33.16 -6.43 -14.08
N LEU A 212 -33.45 -6.03 -12.83
CA LEU A 212 -32.47 -5.90 -11.74
C LEU A 212 -32.77 -6.75 -10.49
N THR A 213 -33.74 -7.65 -10.57
CA THR A 213 -34.03 -8.64 -9.52
C THR A 213 -33.95 -10.06 -10.06
N ARG A 214 -32.79 -10.42 -10.65
CA ARG A 214 -32.38 -11.83 -10.68
C ARG A 214 -31.52 -12.10 -9.45
N THR A 215 -32.21 -12.53 -8.40
CA THR A 215 -31.69 -13.19 -7.21
C THR A 215 -30.57 -14.15 -7.57
N ALA A 216 -29.35 -13.87 -7.11
CA ALA A 216 -28.29 -14.86 -7.02
C ALA A 216 -28.73 -15.89 -5.97
N VAL A 217 -29.29 -17.00 -6.45
CA VAL A 217 -29.55 -18.20 -5.65
C VAL A 217 -28.20 -18.77 -5.25
N ILE A 218 -27.89 -18.72 -3.95
CA ILE A 218 -26.82 -19.50 -3.33
C ILE A 218 -27.17 -20.98 -3.53
N GLN A 219 -26.47 -21.66 -4.44
CA GLN A 219 -26.49 -23.13 -4.48
C GLN A 219 -25.45 -23.66 -3.49
N PRO A 220 -25.79 -24.67 -2.66
CA PRO A 220 -24.81 -25.32 -1.80
C PRO A 220 -23.79 -26.09 -2.64
N MET A 221 -22.50 -25.91 -2.33
CA MET A 221 -21.39 -26.61 -2.98
C MET A 221 -21.54 -28.14 -2.89
N PRO A 222 -21.29 -28.90 -3.96
CA PRO A 222 -21.04 -30.32 -3.86
C PRO A 222 -19.65 -30.57 -3.25
N ARG A 223 -19.62 -31.48 -2.27
CA ARG A 223 -18.44 -32.06 -1.64
C ARG A 223 -17.60 -32.75 -2.73
N LEU A 224 -16.36 -32.31 -2.96
CA LEU A 224 -15.38 -33.05 -3.76
C LEU A 224 -14.80 -34.16 -2.88
N THR A 225 -15.32 -35.35 -3.10
CA THR A 225 -14.79 -36.63 -2.62
C THR A 225 -13.45 -36.92 -3.29
N ASP A 226 -12.50 -37.45 -2.51
CA ASP A 226 -11.23 -38.00 -2.95
C ASP A 226 -11.35 -38.84 -4.24
N GLN A 227 -10.63 -38.46 -5.29
CA GLN A 227 -10.14 -39.40 -6.29
C GLN A 227 -8.72 -39.01 -6.72
N VAL A 228 -7.75 -39.61 -6.03
CA VAL A 228 -6.38 -39.75 -6.52
C VAL A 228 -6.41 -40.68 -7.74
N ILE A 229 -6.39 -40.12 -8.94
CA ILE A 229 -6.09 -40.88 -10.15
C ILE A 229 -4.57 -40.93 -10.27
N VAL A 230 -3.99 -42.04 -9.81
CA VAL A 230 -2.61 -42.42 -10.09
C VAL A 230 -2.51 -42.80 -11.57
N HIS A 231 -2.09 -41.86 -12.41
CA HIS A 231 -1.53 -42.21 -13.71
C HIS A 231 -0.09 -42.68 -13.52
N LYS A 232 0.08 -44.01 -13.41
CA LYS A 232 1.32 -44.71 -13.70
C LYS A 232 1.70 -44.43 -15.15
N PHE A 233 2.67 -43.54 -15.36
CA PHE A 233 3.45 -43.52 -16.60
C PHE A 233 4.82 -44.12 -16.33
N ALA A 234 5.22 -44.97 -17.27
CA ALA A 234 6.31 -45.90 -17.17
C ALA A 234 7.65 -45.20 -16.94
N GLU A 235 8.35 -45.70 -15.94
CA GLU A 235 9.74 -45.41 -15.63
C GLU A 235 10.62 -45.96 -16.76
N LYS A 236 11.09 -45.05 -17.62
CA LYS A 236 12.21 -45.30 -18.50
C LYS A 236 13.39 -44.52 -17.94
N GLU A 237 14.29 -45.25 -17.30
CA GLU A 237 15.61 -44.79 -16.90
C GLU A 237 16.28 -44.05 -18.06
N LEU A 238 16.47 -42.74 -17.89
CA LEU A 238 17.67 -42.08 -18.38
C LEU A 238 18.34 -41.43 -17.18
N GLN A 239 19.53 -41.92 -16.88
CA GLN A 239 20.47 -41.33 -15.94
C GLN A 239 20.71 -39.87 -16.30
N GLN A 240 20.10 -38.96 -15.55
CA GLN A 240 20.50 -37.56 -15.51
C GLN A 240 21.22 -37.37 -14.17
N THR A 241 22.54 -37.22 -14.27
CA THR A 241 23.41 -36.71 -13.22
C THR A 241 22.68 -35.59 -12.48
N ALA A 242 22.49 -35.76 -11.17
CA ALA A 242 21.91 -34.74 -10.32
C ALA A 242 22.88 -33.56 -10.21
N GLU A 243 22.89 -32.71 -11.23
CA GLU A 243 23.27 -31.32 -11.05
C GLU A 243 22.17 -30.69 -10.18
N THR A 244 22.54 -30.31 -8.97
CA THR A 244 21.70 -29.47 -8.12
C THR A 244 21.26 -28.28 -8.99
N PRO A 245 19.95 -27.98 -9.11
CA PRO A 245 19.54 -26.77 -9.81
C PRO A 245 20.30 -25.61 -9.19
N PRO A 246 20.91 -24.71 -9.98
CA PRO A 246 21.66 -23.60 -9.43
C PRO A 246 20.73 -22.85 -8.49
N ALA A 247 21.10 -22.82 -7.20
CA ALA A 247 20.46 -21.93 -6.25
C ALA A 247 20.50 -20.53 -6.88
N ALA A 248 19.33 -19.90 -7.02
CA ALA A 248 19.21 -18.57 -7.59
C ALA A 248 20.24 -17.67 -6.90
N THR A 249 21.29 -17.29 -7.64
CA THR A 249 22.29 -16.38 -7.13
C THR A 249 21.62 -15.01 -7.15
N PHE A 250 21.07 -14.60 -6.01
CA PHE A 250 20.61 -13.24 -5.75
C PHE A 250 21.81 -12.31 -5.84
N THR A 251 22.20 -11.98 -7.08
CA THR A 251 23.23 -10.97 -7.31
C THR A 251 22.55 -9.63 -7.07
N PRO A 252 22.92 -8.87 -6.02
CA PRO A 252 22.30 -7.59 -5.72
C PRO A 252 22.40 -6.66 -6.93
N TRP A 253 21.34 -5.92 -7.21
CA TRP A 253 21.24 -5.13 -8.42
C TRP A 253 22.25 -3.95 -8.41
N PRO A 254 23.08 -3.76 -9.47
CA PRO A 254 24.04 -2.68 -9.50
C PRO A 254 23.32 -1.35 -9.77
N ARG A 255 22.89 -0.68 -8.69
CA ARG A 255 22.12 0.58 -8.69
C ARG A 255 22.60 1.63 -9.69
N ALA A 256 23.92 1.77 -9.86
CA ALA A 256 24.51 2.77 -10.74
C ALA A 256 24.27 2.50 -12.24
N GLN A 257 23.85 1.29 -12.61
CA GLN A 257 23.74 0.86 -14.00
C GLN A 257 22.33 1.01 -14.58
N TYR A 258 21.35 1.40 -13.76
CA TYR A 258 19.96 1.39 -14.17
C TYR A 258 19.14 2.54 -13.55
N PRO A 259 17.98 2.90 -14.15
CA PRO A 259 17.11 3.95 -13.62
C PRO A 259 16.56 3.65 -12.23
N ASN A 260 16.15 4.70 -11.52
CA ASN A 260 15.47 4.57 -10.23
C ASN A 260 14.09 3.89 -10.43
N PRO A 261 13.78 2.77 -9.74
CA PRO A 261 12.50 2.06 -9.84
C PRO A 261 11.24 2.90 -9.60
N GLU A 262 11.27 3.81 -8.62
CA GLU A 262 10.14 4.68 -8.28
C GLU A 262 9.92 5.72 -9.38
N GLN A 263 11.01 6.28 -9.92
CA GLN A 263 10.95 7.22 -11.05
C GLN A 263 10.46 6.52 -12.31
N PHE A 264 10.90 5.29 -12.56
CA PHE A 264 10.45 4.50 -13.70
C PHE A 264 8.93 4.30 -13.74
N ILE A 265 8.29 4.06 -12.58
CA ILE A 265 6.80 4.01 -12.49
C ILE A 265 6.18 5.36 -12.84
N LYS A 266 6.74 6.47 -12.34
CA LYS A 266 6.24 7.82 -12.66
C LYS A 266 6.36 8.12 -14.15
N ASP A 267 7.48 7.77 -14.76
CA ASP A 267 7.74 7.96 -16.18
C ASP A 267 6.76 7.12 -17.02
N TYR A 268 6.48 5.87 -16.62
CA TYR A 268 5.48 5.03 -17.29
C TYR A 268 4.10 5.69 -17.35
N TYR A 269 3.64 6.22 -16.21
CA TYR A 269 2.35 6.92 -16.14
C TYR A 269 2.35 8.28 -16.84
N GLN A 270 3.51 8.96 -16.88
CA GLN A 270 3.68 10.17 -17.66
C GLN A 270 3.51 9.88 -19.16
N GLU A 271 4.08 8.79 -19.68
CA GLU A 271 3.89 8.39 -21.09
C GLU A 271 2.42 8.05 -21.41
N ILE A 272 1.72 7.38 -20.50
CA ILE A 272 0.28 7.13 -20.62
C ILE A 272 -0.52 8.44 -20.67
N ASN A 273 -0.23 9.37 -19.74
CA ASN A 273 -0.91 10.65 -19.66
C ASN A 273 -0.67 11.50 -20.92
N ASN A 274 0.56 11.45 -21.46
CA ASN A 274 0.94 12.11 -22.72
C ASN A 274 0.41 11.41 -23.97
N ARG A 275 -0.33 10.29 -23.84
CA ARG A 275 -0.85 9.47 -24.94
C ARG A 275 0.23 8.80 -25.79
N ASN A 276 1.44 8.70 -25.27
CA ASN A 276 2.58 8.01 -25.89
C ASN A 276 2.53 6.50 -25.61
N TYR A 277 1.45 5.85 -26.00
CA TYR A 277 1.19 4.46 -25.66
C TYR A 277 2.23 3.48 -26.21
N GLU A 278 2.89 3.80 -27.32
CA GLU A 278 3.97 2.97 -27.88
C GLU A 278 5.18 2.92 -26.96
N LYS A 279 5.55 4.09 -26.39
CA LYS A 279 6.64 4.18 -25.42
C LYS A 279 6.26 3.47 -24.12
N ALA A 280 5.08 3.75 -23.58
CA ALA A 280 4.58 3.08 -22.38
C ALA A 280 4.51 1.55 -22.55
N TRP A 281 4.03 1.08 -23.71
CA TRP A 281 3.99 -0.34 -24.05
C TRP A 281 5.38 -0.98 -24.06
N SER A 282 6.39 -0.26 -24.58
CA SER A 282 7.77 -0.74 -24.61
C SER A 282 8.43 -0.90 -23.23
N MET A 283 7.87 -0.25 -22.20
CA MET A 283 8.30 -0.36 -20.79
C MET A 283 7.74 -1.61 -20.10
N LEU A 284 6.89 -2.39 -20.78
CA LEU A 284 6.37 -3.65 -20.28
C LEU A 284 7.24 -4.82 -20.80
N THR A 285 7.34 -5.92 -20.03
CA THR A 285 7.91 -7.16 -20.55
C THR A 285 6.98 -7.80 -21.58
N GLU A 286 7.52 -8.57 -22.53
CA GLU A 286 6.70 -9.31 -23.50
C GLU A 286 5.74 -10.28 -22.80
N LYS A 287 6.21 -10.89 -21.70
CA LYS A 287 5.40 -11.72 -20.82
C LYS A 287 4.18 -10.94 -20.30
N PHE A 288 4.39 -9.75 -19.76
CA PHE A 288 3.29 -8.93 -19.23
C PHE A 288 2.35 -8.43 -20.33
N GLN A 289 2.90 -8.00 -21.47
CA GLN A 289 2.12 -7.60 -22.65
C GLN A 289 1.17 -8.72 -23.10
N GLN A 290 1.62 -9.97 -23.07
CA GLN A 290 0.80 -11.11 -23.42
C GLN A 290 -0.26 -11.39 -22.34
N SER A 291 0.11 -11.39 -21.05
CA SER A 291 -0.80 -11.77 -19.97
C SER A 291 -1.89 -10.74 -19.69
N CYS A 292 -1.59 -9.44 -19.80
CA CYS A 292 -2.55 -8.38 -19.49
C CYS A 292 -3.63 -8.22 -20.57
N CYS A 293 -3.26 -8.49 -21.82
CA CYS A 293 -3.89 -7.83 -22.94
C CYS A 293 -4.23 -8.78 -24.11
N SER A 294 -3.83 -10.06 -24.04
CA SER A 294 -4.27 -11.07 -25.00
C SER A 294 -5.69 -11.53 -24.69
N VAL A 295 -6.68 -10.87 -25.30
CA VAL A 295 -8.10 -11.24 -25.15
C VAL A 295 -8.66 -11.69 -26.50
N ALA A 296 -9.15 -12.92 -26.57
CA ALA A 296 -9.90 -13.48 -27.71
C ALA A 296 -9.19 -13.36 -29.08
N GLY A 297 -7.86 -13.49 -29.11
CA GLY A 297 -7.07 -13.42 -30.35
C GLY A 297 -6.88 -12.01 -30.93
N ASN A 298 -7.26 -10.96 -30.19
CA ASN A 298 -6.97 -9.58 -30.57
C ASN A 298 -5.49 -9.23 -30.35
N ASP A 299 -4.97 -8.30 -31.15
CA ASP A 299 -3.64 -7.70 -30.94
C ASP A 299 -3.57 -7.09 -29.52
N PRO A 300 -2.68 -7.61 -28.64
CA PRO A 300 -2.56 -7.13 -27.27
C PRO A 300 -2.32 -5.63 -27.15
N TYR A 301 -1.57 -5.04 -28.11
CA TYR A 301 -1.31 -3.61 -28.10
C TYR A 301 -2.59 -2.80 -28.34
N GLN A 302 -3.49 -3.26 -29.22
CA GLN A 302 -4.77 -2.58 -29.47
C GLN A 302 -5.69 -2.66 -28.24
N VAL A 303 -5.68 -3.79 -27.54
CA VAL A 303 -6.44 -3.97 -26.28
C VAL A 303 -5.95 -2.99 -25.22
N TYR A 304 -4.62 -2.92 -25.04
CA TYR A 304 -3.97 -1.98 -24.13
C TYR A 304 -4.31 -0.52 -24.45
N LYS A 305 -4.10 -0.11 -25.71
CA LYS A 305 -4.37 1.26 -26.18
C LYS A 305 -5.83 1.65 -26.00
N LYS A 306 -6.76 0.73 -26.32
CA LYS A 306 -8.21 0.96 -26.17
C LYS A 306 -8.59 1.17 -24.70
N TRP A 307 -8.04 0.36 -23.80
CA TRP A 307 -8.31 0.48 -22.37
C TRP A 307 -7.82 1.82 -21.82
N TRP A 308 -6.55 2.20 -22.09
CA TRP A 308 -6.02 3.50 -21.66
C TRP A 308 -6.75 4.69 -22.28
N GLY A 309 -7.35 4.54 -23.47
CA GLY A 309 -8.23 5.54 -24.06
C GLY A 309 -9.45 5.89 -23.21
N THR A 310 -9.88 5.02 -22.29
CA THR A 310 -10.99 5.29 -21.36
C THR A 310 -10.59 6.16 -20.16
N ILE A 311 -9.28 6.30 -19.92
CA ILE A 311 -8.70 7.05 -18.82
C ILE A 311 -8.26 8.44 -19.32
N ARG A 312 -8.68 9.47 -18.59
CA ARG A 312 -8.28 10.86 -18.86
C ARG A 312 -6.87 11.10 -18.36
N GLU A 313 -6.59 10.71 -17.13
CA GLU A 313 -5.32 10.97 -16.45
C GLU A 313 -5.13 9.96 -15.31
N VAL A 314 -3.89 9.62 -15.01
CA VAL A 314 -3.50 8.91 -13.79
C VAL A 314 -2.53 9.76 -12.99
N GLU A 315 -2.87 10.05 -11.75
CA GLU A 315 -1.98 10.67 -10.79
C GLU A 315 -1.26 9.56 -10.01
N VAL A 316 0.08 9.57 -10.04
CA VAL A 316 0.90 8.71 -9.19
C VAL A 316 1.06 9.39 -7.84
N ILE A 317 0.22 9.01 -6.87
CA ILE A 317 0.25 9.59 -5.52
C ILE A 317 1.51 9.11 -4.79
N THR A 318 1.80 7.81 -4.89
CA THR A 318 2.99 7.20 -4.29
C THR A 318 3.59 6.13 -5.20
N ALA A 319 4.92 5.96 -5.14
CA ALA A 319 5.66 4.85 -5.72
C ALA A 319 6.89 4.60 -4.85
N TYR A 320 6.96 3.44 -4.20
CA TYR A 320 7.98 3.13 -3.19
C TYR A 320 8.62 1.77 -3.39
N LEU A 321 9.94 1.77 -3.61
CA LEU A 321 10.72 0.54 -3.74
C LEU A 321 10.86 -0.15 -2.37
N GLN A 322 10.56 -1.44 -2.33
CA GLN A 322 10.57 -2.22 -1.08
C GLN A 322 11.96 -2.71 -0.68
N ALA A 323 12.79 -3.08 -1.66
CA ALA A 323 14.15 -3.59 -1.44
C ALA A 323 15.03 -3.27 -2.65
N TRP A 324 16.29 -2.89 -2.40
CA TRP A 324 17.23 -2.48 -3.44
C TRP A 324 18.07 -3.63 -4.02
N ASP A 325 18.10 -4.76 -3.32
CA ASP A 325 18.89 -5.96 -3.61
C ASP A 325 18.05 -7.15 -4.10
N THR A 326 16.74 -6.94 -4.30
CA THR A 326 15.81 -7.96 -4.77
C THR A 326 15.53 -7.80 -6.27
N ASN A 327 15.53 -8.92 -7.00
CA ASN A 327 15.08 -9.01 -8.39
C ASN A 327 14.06 -10.16 -8.52
N PRO A 328 12.79 -9.90 -8.91
CA PRO A 328 12.23 -8.61 -9.32
C PRO A 328 12.17 -7.59 -8.18
N ALA A 329 12.41 -6.32 -8.53
CA ALA A 329 12.28 -5.20 -7.62
C ALA A 329 10.78 -4.89 -7.42
N GLU A 330 10.31 -4.90 -6.17
CA GLU A 330 8.91 -4.62 -5.85
C GLU A 330 8.70 -3.14 -5.53
N VAL A 331 7.76 -2.49 -6.23
CA VAL A 331 7.40 -1.09 -6.02
C VAL A 331 5.93 -1.00 -5.64
N TYR A 332 5.65 -0.49 -4.44
CA TYR A 332 4.30 -0.29 -3.93
C TYR A 332 3.81 1.08 -4.36
N THR A 333 2.60 1.14 -4.91
CA THR A 333 2.08 2.36 -5.52
C THR A 333 0.63 2.61 -5.15
N THR A 334 0.30 3.88 -4.96
CA THR A 334 -1.07 4.36 -4.90
C THR A 334 -1.31 5.27 -6.09
N LEU A 335 -2.34 4.96 -6.86
CA LEU A 335 -2.68 5.64 -8.10
C LEU A 335 -4.09 6.21 -8.00
N ARG A 336 -4.29 7.39 -8.57
CA ARG A 336 -5.64 7.95 -8.76
C ARG A 336 -5.95 8.08 -10.23
N TYR A 337 -6.96 7.32 -10.66
CA TYR A 337 -7.45 7.31 -12.02
C TYR A 337 -8.56 8.33 -12.17
N HIS A 338 -8.45 9.20 -13.16
CA HIS A 338 -9.52 10.07 -13.60
C HIS A 338 -10.09 9.55 -14.91
N THR A 339 -11.38 9.19 -14.92
CA THR A 339 -12.03 8.74 -16.16
C THR A 339 -12.42 9.92 -17.03
N GLN A 340 -12.71 9.67 -18.31
CA GLN A 340 -13.23 10.69 -19.23
C GLN A 340 -14.59 11.28 -18.77
N LYS A 341 -15.31 10.58 -17.88
CA LYS A 341 -16.60 11.02 -17.33
C LYS A 341 -16.46 11.92 -16.09
N GLY A 342 -15.23 12.11 -15.59
CA GLY A 342 -14.95 12.91 -14.39
C GLY A 342 -14.98 12.14 -13.07
N GLU A 343 -15.19 10.82 -13.10
CA GLU A 343 -15.09 9.96 -11.92
C GLU A 343 -13.62 9.77 -11.54
N ALA A 344 -13.34 9.71 -10.23
CA ALA A 344 -12.01 9.44 -9.71
C ALA A 344 -12.02 8.18 -8.83
N SER A 345 -11.07 7.27 -9.05
CA SER A 345 -10.86 6.09 -8.21
C SER A 345 -9.40 5.98 -7.78
N GLU A 346 -9.19 5.68 -6.51
CA GLU A 346 -7.86 5.44 -5.94
C GLU A 346 -7.63 3.94 -5.80
N VAL A 347 -6.47 3.45 -6.25
CA VAL A 347 -6.13 2.03 -6.27
C VAL A 347 -4.71 1.84 -5.78
N PHE A 348 -4.51 0.80 -4.98
CA PHE A 348 -3.19 0.34 -4.57
C PHE A 348 -2.74 -0.81 -5.47
N ASN A 349 -1.54 -0.72 -6.02
CA ASN A 349 -0.95 -1.73 -6.90
C ASN A 349 0.48 -2.06 -6.44
N ILE A 350 0.88 -3.32 -6.63
CA ILE A 350 2.26 -3.77 -6.47
C ILE A 350 2.87 -4.04 -7.85
N TYR A 351 3.91 -3.30 -8.20
CA TYR A 351 4.66 -3.49 -9.44
C TYR A 351 5.88 -4.36 -9.20
N ARG A 352 6.11 -5.32 -10.09
CA ARG A 352 7.37 -6.06 -10.17
C ARG A 352 8.17 -5.61 -11.37
N LEU A 353 9.33 -5.04 -11.09
CA LEU A 353 10.25 -4.56 -12.10
C LEU A 353 11.39 -5.54 -12.29
N VAL A 354 11.69 -5.83 -13.56
CA VAL A 354 12.84 -6.61 -13.98
C VAL A 354 13.75 -5.77 -14.85
N THR A 355 14.96 -6.25 -15.02
CA THR A 355 16.03 -5.56 -15.73
C THR A 355 15.97 -5.94 -17.21
N ASP A 356 16.11 -4.97 -18.10
CA ASP A 356 16.47 -5.23 -19.50
C ASP A 356 17.99 -5.07 -19.64
N PRO A 357 18.77 -6.17 -19.62
CA PRO A 357 20.23 -6.09 -19.68
C PRO A 357 20.73 -5.58 -21.04
N THR A 358 19.92 -5.66 -22.09
CA THR A 358 20.31 -5.21 -23.44
C THR A 358 20.28 -3.69 -23.57
N LYS A 359 19.40 -3.04 -22.82
CA LYS A 359 19.18 -1.58 -22.86
C LYS A 359 19.63 -0.87 -21.60
N SER A 360 20.09 -1.60 -20.59
CA SER A 360 20.38 -1.08 -19.25
C SER A 360 19.18 -0.30 -18.69
N ASP A 361 17.99 -0.85 -18.88
CA ASP A 361 16.71 -0.22 -18.52
C ASP A 361 15.88 -1.15 -17.62
N LEU A 362 14.75 -0.66 -17.12
CA LEU A 362 13.77 -1.42 -16.36
C LEU A 362 12.57 -1.80 -17.23
N LYS A 363 11.87 -2.86 -16.84
CA LYS A 363 10.57 -3.27 -17.40
C LYS A 363 9.60 -3.71 -16.33
N ILE A 364 8.32 -3.41 -16.54
CA ILE A 364 7.21 -3.92 -15.72
C ILE A 364 6.90 -5.35 -16.14
N ASP A 365 7.10 -6.30 -15.23
CA ASP A 365 6.81 -7.72 -15.48
C ASP A 365 5.46 -8.18 -14.93
N GLU A 366 4.99 -7.55 -13.86
CA GLU A 366 3.73 -7.91 -13.20
C GLU A 366 3.16 -6.70 -12.46
N VAL A 367 1.83 -6.64 -12.40
CA VAL A 367 1.05 -5.73 -11.55
C VAL A 367 0.05 -6.56 -10.78
N ARG A 368 0.01 -6.42 -9.46
CA ARG A 368 -0.92 -7.11 -8.56
C ARG A 368 -1.82 -6.15 -7.80
#